data_AF-A0A2H9QE31-F1
#
_entry.id   AF-A0A2H9QE31-F1
#
_cell.length_a   1.000
_cell.length_b   1.000
_cell.length_c   1.000
_cell.angle_alpha   90.00
_cell.angle_beta   90.00
_cell.angle_gamma   90.00
#
_symmetry.space_group_name_H-M   'P 1'
#
loop_
_entity.id
_entity.type
_entity.pdbx_description
1 polymer ?
#
loop_
_entity_poly.entity_id
_entity_poly.type
_entity_poly.pdbx_seq_one_letter_code
_entity_poly.pdbx_strand_id
1 'polypeptide(L)'
;SHKYKGLFGGKNEIKEISKEWGKSIGKVGIIHMEGLDEFASTLLIHNLLKGISVEYSKTGKGINSFVLLPEIKEVLGSKDQSIMTTEIIDLLNKLKSVGVGFALSSDRPIDLRKEVMKISEAEIFLINRNDVGVKVAKSKQFRIKLRPGLSACEEK
;
A
#
# COMPACT_ATOMS: atom_id res chain seq x y z
N SER A 1 -7.69 8.16 -27.06
CA SER A 1 -7.39 7.28 -25.90
C SER A 1 -7.52 5.79 -26.24
N HIS A 2 -6.85 5.30 -27.29
CA HIS A 2 -6.95 3.88 -27.73
C HIS A 2 -5.92 2.93 -27.10
N LYS A 3 -5.01 3.43 -26.26
CA LYS A 3 -3.85 2.67 -25.75
C LYS A 3 -4.15 1.75 -24.56
N TYR A 4 -5.26 1.95 -23.84
CA TYR A 4 -5.63 1.21 -22.61
C TYR A 4 -7.05 0.63 -22.69
N LYS A 5 -7.38 -0.02 -23.80
CA LYS A 5 -8.71 -0.59 -24.05
C LYS A 5 -8.92 -1.78 -23.10
N GLY A 6 -9.90 -1.68 -22.19
CA GLY A 6 -10.23 -2.73 -21.21
C GLY A 6 -9.81 -2.45 -19.76
N LEU A 7 -8.84 -1.56 -19.53
CA LEU A 7 -8.38 -1.20 -18.17
C LEU A 7 -9.46 -0.51 -17.31
N PHE A 8 -10.34 0.27 -17.95
CA PHE A 8 -11.43 1.01 -17.29
C PHE A 8 -12.80 0.65 -17.89
N GLY A 9 -12.91 -0.48 -18.60
CA GLY A 9 -14.12 -0.88 -19.32
C GLY A 9 -15.21 -1.53 -18.46
N GLY A 10 -14.89 -1.87 -17.20
CA GLY A 10 -15.81 -2.49 -16.24
C GLY A 10 -16.21 -1.55 -15.11
N LYS A 11 -17.27 -1.89 -14.36
CA LYS A 11 -17.57 -1.21 -13.09
C LYS A 11 -16.42 -1.50 -12.12
N ASN A 12 -15.70 -0.47 -11.68
CA ASN A 12 -14.77 -0.63 -10.57
C ASN A 12 -15.58 -1.04 -9.32
N GLU A 13 -15.46 -2.29 -8.89
CA GLU A 13 -16.17 -2.85 -7.74
C GLU A 13 -15.54 -2.40 -6.40
N ILE A 14 -15.18 -1.11 -6.32
CA ILE A 14 -14.65 -0.47 -5.10
C ILE A 14 -15.60 -0.73 -3.94
N LYS A 15 -16.91 -0.70 -4.17
CA LYS A 15 -17.92 -1.04 -3.18
C LYS A 15 -17.80 -2.46 -2.64
N GLU A 16 -17.40 -3.42 -3.45
CA GLU A 16 -17.22 -4.80 -3.01
C GLU A 16 -15.89 -4.99 -2.26
N ILE A 17 -14.86 -4.25 -2.67
CA ILE A 17 -13.56 -4.19 -1.98
C ILE A 17 -13.70 -3.51 -0.62
N SER A 18 -14.58 -2.50 -0.51
CA SER A 18 -14.77 -1.69 0.71
C SER A 18 -15.91 -2.16 1.63
N LYS A 19 -16.74 -3.11 1.21
CA LYS A 19 -17.92 -3.54 1.97
C LYS A 19 -17.53 -4.17 3.31
N GLU A 20 -18.17 -3.74 4.39
CA GLU A 20 -18.15 -4.45 5.67
C GLU A 20 -18.99 -5.73 5.52
N TRP A 21 -18.34 -6.90 5.59
CA TRP A 21 -19.02 -8.18 5.76
C TRP A 21 -19.03 -8.51 7.26
N GLY A 22 -19.99 -9.30 7.73
CA GLY A 22 -20.34 -9.46 9.15
C GLY A 22 -19.15 -9.66 10.12
N LYS A 23 -19.38 -9.29 11.38
CA LYS A 23 -18.43 -9.39 12.50
C LYS A 23 -17.67 -10.72 12.45
N SER A 24 -16.36 -10.66 12.20
CA SER A 24 -15.35 -11.76 12.31
C SER A 24 -14.72 -12.33 11.04
N ILE A 25 -15.02 -11.88 9.81
CA ILE A 25 -14.30 -12.32 8.60
C ILE A 25 -13.53 -11.16 7.98
N GLY A 26 -12.20 -11.16 8.11
CA GLY A 26 -11.34 -10.27 7.33
C GLY A 26 -11.29 -10.69 5.86
N LYS A 27 -11.47 -9.75 4.93
CA LYS A 27 -11.34 -10.00 3.48
C LYS A 27 -10.01 -9.45 2.99
N VAL A 28 -9.33 -10.22 2.14
CA VAL A 28 -8.14 -9.77 1.41
C VAL A 28 -8.51 -9.70 -0.06
N GLY A 29 -8.34 -8.53 -0.67
CA GLY A 29 -8.40 -8.36 -2.12
C GLY A 29 -6.99 -8.27 -2.67
N ILE A 30 -6.64 -9.14 -3.61
CA ILE A 30 -5.34 -9.10 -4.30
C ILE A 30 -5.60 -8.59 -5.71
N ILE A 31 -4.90 -7.53 -6.09
CA ILE A 31 -4.97 -6.94 -7.42
C ILE A 31 -3.65 -7.26 -8.12
N HIS A 32 -3.71 -8.13 -9.11
CA HIS A 32 -2.55 -8.49 -9.93
C HIS A 32 -2.33 -7.39 -10.97
N MET A 33 -1.13 -6.81 -10.98
CA MET A 33 -0.72 -5.77 -11.94
C MET A 33 0.26 -6.29 -13.00
N GLU A 34 0.44 -7.61 -13.08
CA GLU A 34 1.33 -8.25 -14.04
C GLU A 34 0.96 -7.89 -15.48
N GLY A 35 1.94 -7.47 -16.28
CA GLY A 35 1.75 -7.07 -17.67
C GLY A 35 1.25 -5.64 -17.89
N LEU A 36 0.98 -4.87 -16.83
CA LEU A 36 0.76 -3.43 -16.94
C LEU A 36 2.09 -2.70 -17.08
N ASP A 37 2.12 -1.65 -17.92
CA ASP A 37 3.25 -0.73 -17.94
C ASP A 37 3.23 0.19 -16.69
N GLU A 38 4.34 0.89 -16.45
CA GLU A 38 4.53 1.78 -15.31
C GLU A 38 3.41 2.84 -15.21
N PHE A 39 3.02 3.41 -16.36
CA PHE A 39 1.98 4.42 -16.42
C PHE A 39 0.60 3.86 -16.08
N ALA A 40 0.22 2.70 -16.64
CA ALA A 40 -1.04 2.04 -16.35
C ALA A 40 -1.12 1.59 -14.88
N SER A 41 -0.02 1.08 -14.33
CA SER A 41 0.08 0.70 -12.92
C SER A 41 -0.12 1.91 -12.00
N THR A 42 0.56 3.02 -12.30
CA THR A 42 0.41 4.29 -11.58
C THR A 42 -1.02 4.79 -11.62
N LEU A 43 -1.65 4.77 -12.80
CA LEU A 43 -3.03 5.22 -12.97
C LEU A 43 -4.03 4.32 -12.22
N LEU A 44 -3.81 3.01 -12.24
CA LEU A 44 -4.63 2.05 -11.51
C LEU A 44 -4.53 2.28 -10.00
N ILE A 45 -3.32 2.39 -9.46
CA ILE A 45 -3.08 2.68 -8.04
C ILE A 45 -3.76 3.98 -7.64
N HIS A 46 -3.56 5.05 -8.40
CA HIS A 46 -4.21 6.33 -8.16
C HIS A 46 -5.74 6.19 -8.09
N ASN A 47 -6.35 5.53 -9.07
CA ASN A 47 -7.80 5.38 -9.14
C ASN A 47 -8.35 4.49 -8.01
N LEU A 48 -7.64 3.45 -7.60
CA LEU A 48 -8.00 2.61 -6.47
C LEU A 48 -7.94 3.40 -5.15
N LEU A 49 -6.84 4.09 -4.87
CA LEU A 49 -6.68 4.89 -3.65
C LEU A 49 -7.73 6.00 -3.56
N LYS A 50 -7.99 6.68 -4.68
CA LYS A 50 -9.05 7.69 -4.77
C LYS A 50 -10.43 7.08 -4.53
N GLY A 51 -10.71 5.94 -5.14
CA GLY A 51 -11.94 5.19 -4.95
C GLY A 51 -12.18 4.81 -3.49
N ILE A 52 -11.16 4.22 -2.85
CA ILE A 52 -11.18 3.85 -1.43
C ILE A 52 -11.42 5.10 -0.57
N SER A 53 -10.65 6.16 -0.78
CA SER A 53 -10.79 7.40 -0.02
C SER A 53 -12.20 7.97 -0.11
N VAL A 54 -12.79 8.02 -1.32
CA VAL A 54 -14.14 8.55 -1.55
C VAL A 54 -15.20 7.67 -0.88
N GLU A 55 -15.10 6.36 -0.98
CA GLU A 55 -16.12 5.47 -0.43
C GLU A 55 -16.11 5.48 1.11
N TYR A 56 -14.92 5.47 1.72
CA TYR A 56 -14.76 5.52 3.17
C TYR A 56 -15.15 6.88 3.77
N SER A 57 -14.94 7.97 3.01
CA SER A 57 -15.41 9.29 3.42
C SER A 57 -16.94 9.35 3.54
N LYS A 58 -17.68 8.56 2.75
CA LYS A 58 -19.15 8.53 2.77
C LYS A 58 -19.71 7.69 3.91
N THR A 59 -19.06 6.59 4.24
CA THR A 59 -19.55 5.65 5.28
C THR A 59 -19.34 6.20 6.68
N GLY A 60 -18.40 7.14 6.87
CA GLY A 60 -18.12 7.80 8.17
C GLY A 60 -17.59 6.84 9.24
N LYS A 61 -17.36 5.58 8.89
CA LYS A 61 -16.77 4.55 9.74
C LYS A 61 -15.36 4.29 9.24
N GLY A 62 -14.38 4.53 10.11
CA GLY A 62 -13.03 4.03 9.90
C GLY A 62 -13.08 2.51 9.97
N ILE A 63 -13.34 1.86 8.84
CA ILE A 63 -13.20 0.41 8.75
C ILE A 63 -11.71 0.14 8.89
N ASN A 64 -11.33 -0.77 9.78
CA ASN A 64 -9.95 -1.21 10.04
C ASN A 64 -9.37 -1.91 8.80
N SER A 65 -9.19 -1.14 7.74
CA SER A 65 -8.77 -1.60 6.42
C SER A 65 -7.35 -1.16 6.17
N PHE A 66 -6.63 -1.99 5.43
CA PHE A 66 -5.21 -1.80 5.22
C PHE A 66 -4.88 -2.02 3.75
N VAL A 67 -4.15 -1.08 3.16
CA VAL A 67 -3.68 -1.17 1.78
C VAL A 67 -2.21 -1.54 1.77
N LEU A 68 -1.87 -2.61 1.07
CA LEU A 68 -0.49 -3.07 0.89
C LEU A 68 -0.06 -2.79 -0.54
N LEU A 69 0.99 -1.97 -0.71
CA LEU A 69 1.58 -1.69 -2.02
C LEU A 69 3.01 -2.23 -2.05
N PRO A 70 3.24 -3.44 -2.61
CA PRO A 70 4.56 -3.99 -2.79
C PRO A 70 5.34 -3.25 -3.89
N GLU A 71 6.67 -3.32 -3.86
CA GLU A 71 7.58 -2.76 -4.88
C GLU A 71 7.28 -1.30 -5.28
N ILE A 72 6.94 -0.45 -4.30
CA ILE A 72 6.43 0.90 -4.55
C ILE A 72 7.42 1.81 -5.30
N LYS A 73 8.71 1.45 -5.35
CA LYS A 73 9.74 2.19 -6.11
C LYS A 73 9.43 2.30 -7.60
N GLU A 74 8.69 1.35 -8.16
CA GLU A 74 8.32 1.34 -9.58
C GLU A 74 7.26 2.40 -9.90
N VAL A 75 6.58 2.93 -8.88
CA VAL A 75 5.47 3.88 -9.03
C VAL A 75 5.78 5.22 -8.37
N LEU A 76 6.48 5.20 -7.22
CA LEU A 76 6.85 6.37 -6.42
C LEU A 76 8.38 6.57 -6.34
N GLY A 77 9.08 6.18 -7.41
CA GLY A 77 10.51 6.34 -7.54
C GLY A 77 10.94 7.82 -7.57
N SER A 78 12.12 8.11 -7.05
CA SER A 78 12.71 9.45 -6.95
C SER A 78 12.98 10.13 -8.31
N LYS A 79 13.06 9.35 -9.38
CA LYS A 79 13.28 9.83 -10.74
C LYS A 79 12.00 10.34 -11.42
N ASP A 80 10.83 9.87 -10.97
CA ASP A 80 9.55 10.30 -11.53
C ASP A 80 8.96 11.46 -10.71
N GLN A 81 8.87 12.62 -11.35
CA GLN A 81 8.28 13.83 -10.79
C GLN A 81 6.88 14.12 -11.36
N SER A 82 6.19 13.08 -11.87
CA SER A 82 4.86 13.29 -12.42
C SER A 82 3.86 13.84 -11.40
N ILE A 83 2.86 14.58 -11.91
CA ILE A 83 1.75 15.09 -11.12
C ILE A 83 1.00 13.93 -10.45
N MET A 84 0.84 12.80 -11.15
CA MET A 84 0.17 11.62 -10.60
C MET A 84 0.88 11.04 -9.37
N THR A 85 2.20 10.99 -9.40
CA THR A 85 3.01 10.52 -8.26
C THR A 85 2.76 11.37 -7.02
N THR A 86 2.60 12.69 -7.22
CA THR A 86 2.29 13.64 -6.14
C THR A 86 0.85 13.46 -5.63
N GLU A 87 -0.11 13.29 -6.54
CA GLU A 87 -1.51 13.00 -6.18
C GLU A 87 -1.65 11.68 -5.39
N ILE A 88 -0.87 10.64 -5.74
CA ILE A 88 -0.86 9.38 -4.99
C ILE A 88 -0.38 9.61 -3.55
N ILE A 89 0.69 10.39 -3.35
CA ILE A 89 1.20 10.72 -2.01
C ILE A 89 0.14 11.47 -1.19
N ASP A 90 -0.57 12.41 -1.81
CA ASP A 90 -1.67 13.14 -1.16
C ASP A 90 -2.84 12.22 -0.82
N LEU A 91 -3.16 11.24 -1.68
CA LEU A 91 -4.18 10.23 -1.42
C LEU A 91 -3.78 9.34 -0.24
N LEU A 92 -2.52 8.89 -0.17
CA LEU A 92 -2.00 8.09 0.95
C LEU A 92 -2.12 8.86 2.28
N ASN A 93 -1.81 10.16 2.29
CA ASN A 93 -2.05 11.01 3.47
C ASN A 93 -3.54 11.08 3.86
N LYS A 94 -4.44 11.20 2.88
CA LYS A 94 -5.89 11.25 3.12
C LYS A 94 -6.44 9.94 3.64
N LEU A 95 -5.89 8.79 3.26
CA LEU A 95 -6.33 7.48 3.75
C LEU A 95 -6.31 7.40 5.28
N LYS A 96 -5.27 7.96 5.91
CA LYS A 96 -5.17 8.02 7.37
C LYS A 96 -6.36 8.76 8.00
N SER A 97 -6.78 9.87 7.40
CA SER A 97 -7.90 10.69 7.91
C SER A 97 -9.26 9.98 7.84
N VAL A 98 -9.38 8.98 6.95
CA VAL A 98 -10.60 8.17 6.78
C VAL A 98 -10.48 6.78 7.43
N GLY A 99 -9.46 6.57 8.27
CA GLY A 99 -9.28 5.33 9.03
C GLY A 99 -8.69 4.16 8.25
N VAL A 100 -8.11 4.40 7.07
CA VAL A 100 -7.46 3.37 6.26
C VAL A 100 -5.94 3.44 6.46
N GLY A 101 -5.36 2.35 6.96
CA GLY A 101 -3.90 2.20 7.06
C GLY A 101 -3.28 1.81 5.73
N PHE A 102 -1.97 2.01 5.60
CA PHE A 102 -1.22 1.52 4.45
C PHE A 102 0.16 1.02 4.86
N ALA A 103 0.72 0.08 4.09
CA ALA A 103 2.15 -0.20 4.10
C ALA A 103 2.68 -0.26 2.68
N LEU A 104 3.89 0.24 2.54
CA LEU A 104 4.62 0.33 1.30
C LEU A 104 5.88 -0.51 1.44
N SER A 105 6.16 -1.39 0.48
CA SER A 105 7.40 -2.18 0.46
C SER A 105 8.31 -1.71 -0.66
N SER A 106 9.62 -1.68 -0.40
CA SER A 106 10.65 -1.43 -1.40
C SER A 106 11.94 -2.14 -0.96
N ASP A 107 12.63 -2.78 -1.90
CA ASP A 107 13.98 -3.31 -1.71
C ASP A 107 15.05 -2.19 -1.66
N ARG A 108 14.72 -1.00 -2.18
CA ARG A 108 15.61 0.17 -2.28
C ARG A 108 14.89 1.41 -1.75
N PRO A 109 14.78 1.57 -0.42
CA PRO A 109 14.11 2.73 0.18
C PRO A 109 14.80 4.06 -0.15
N ILE A 110 16.11 4.04 -0.45
CA ILE A 110 16.85 5.24 -0.88
C ILE A 110 16.36 5.79 -2.23
N ASP A 111 15.78 4.94 -3.06
CA ASP A 111 15.25 5.33 -4.37
C ASP A 111 13.83 5.90 -4.27
N LEU A 112 13.20 5.91 -3.08
CA LEU A 112 11.88 6.49 -2.87
C LEU A 112 11.94 8.00 -2.69
N ARG A 113 10.86 8.68 -3.08
CA ARG A 113 10.68 10.11 -2.79
C ARG A 113 10.69 10.38 -1.29
N LYS A 114 11.36 11.47 -0.87
CA LYS A 114 11.46 11.87 0.54
C LYS A 114 10.10 12.09 1.19
N GLU A 115 9.13 12.52 0.41
CA GLU A 115 7.75 12.76 0.81
C GLU A 115 7.06 11.45 1.23
N VAL A 116 7.32 10.34 0.53
CA VAL A 116 6.80 9.00 0.89
C VAL A 116 7.36 8.55 2.24
N MET A 117 8.63 8.83 2.49
CA MET A 117 9.27 8.51 3.78
C MET A 117 8.70 9.35 4.94
N LYS A 118 8.27 10.59 4.67
CA LYS A 118 7.70 11.49 5.69
C LYS A 118 6.30 11.10 6.15
N ILE A 119 5.52 10.46 5.28
CA ILE A 119 4.14 10.05 5.59
C ILE A 119 4.09 8.72 6.34
N SER A 120 5.20 7.98 6.37
CA SER A 120 5.32 6.70 7.07
C SER A 120 5.63 6.94 8.56
N GLU A 121 4.83 6.37 9.45
CA GLU A 121 5.02 6.49 10.91
C GLU A 121 5.99 5.46 11.46
N ALA A 122 6.18 4.35 10.76
CA ALA A 122 7.08 3.28 11.13
C ALA A 122 7.80 2.77 9.89
N GLU A 123 9.07 2.42 10.07
CA GLU A 123 9.93 1.80 9.08
C GLU A 123 10.33 0.42 9.62
N ILE A 124 10.16 -0.61 8.78
CA ILE A 124 10.52 -1.99 9.09
C ILE A 124 11.62 -2.41 8.12
N PHE A 125 12.76 -2.82 8.66
CA PHE A 125 13.94 -3.25 7.90
C PHE A 125 14.18 -4.72 8.13
N LEU A 126 14.20 -5.52 7.06
CA LEU A 126 14.66 -6.89 7.12
C LEU A 126 16.19 -6.91 7.19
N ILE A 127 16.77 -7.41 8.29
CA ILE A 127 18.23 -7.47 8.44
C ILE A 127 18.74 -8.86 8.05
N ASN A 128 18.16 -9.91 8.63
CA ASN A 128 18.53 -11.29 8.30
C ASN A 128 17.42 -12.28 8.68
N ARG A 129 16.72 -12.85 7.69
CA ARG A 129 15.62 -13.82 7.84
C ARG A 129 14.60 -13.41 8.91
N ASN A 130 14.87 -13.79 10.16
CA ASN A 130 14.01 -13.56 11.31
C ASN A 130 14.42 -12.33 12.14
N ASP A 131 15.47 -11.62 11.79
CA ASP A 131 15.91 -10.40 12.47
C ASP A 131 15.44 -9.17 11.70
N VAL A 132 14.65 -8.36 12.39
CA VAL A 132 13.97 -7.19 11.84
C VAL A 132 14.30 -5.96 12.68
N GLY A 133 14.75 -4.91 12.03
CA GLY A 133 14.86 -3.58 12.63
C GLY A 133 13.52 -2.87 12.52
N VAL A 134 13.02 -2.32 13.62
CA VAL A 134 11.82 -1.47 13.63
C VAL A 134 12.21 -0.08 14.11
N LYS A 135 11.76 0.94 13.38
CA LYS A 135 11.96 2.35 13.72
C LYS A 135 10.61 3.04 13.65
N VAL A 136 10.08 3.42 14.80
CA VAL A 136 8.86 4.26 14.88
C VAL A 136 9.29 5.72 14.87
N ALA A 137 8.49 6.60 14.28
CA ALA A 137 8.74 8.02 14.22
C ALA A 137 9.13 8.58 15.60
N LYS A 138 10.21 9.36 15.66
CA LYS A 138 10.77 9.97 16.89
C LYS A 138 11.27 8.99 17.96
N SER A 139 11.37 7.69 17.65
CA SER A 139 11.94 6.68 18.56
C SER A 139 13.32 6.22 18.09
N LYS A 140 14.12 5.66 19.01
CA LYS A 140 15.35 4.93 18.65
C LYS A 140 14.97 3.64 17.93
N GLN A 141 15.73 3.27 16.91
CA GLN A 141 15.58 1.99 16.24
C GLN A 141 15.86 0.84 17.22
N PHE A 142 15.02 -0.18 17.20
CA PHE A 142 15.19 -1.40 17.98
C PHE A 142 15.09 -2.62 17.08
N ARG A 143 15.68 -3.75 17.52
CA ARG A 143 15.69 -5.00 16.76
C ARG A 143 14.74 -5.99 17.41
N ILE A 144 13.97 -6.67 16.57
CA ILE A 144 13.03 -7.72 16.97
C ILE A 144 13.43 -8.99 16.24
N LYS A 145 13.62 -10.07 17.01
CA LYS A 145 13.78 -11.40 16.45
C LYS A 145 12.39 -12.03 16.31
N LEU A 146 11.91 -12.13 15.09
CA LEU A 146 10.67 -12.82 14.75
C LEU A 146 10.80 -14.30 15.08
N ARG A 147 9.71 -14.87 15.61
CA ARG A 147 9.61 -16.32 15.73
C ARG A 147 9.52 -16.90 14.32
N PRO A 148 10.23 -18.00 14.02
CA PRO A 148 10.04 -18.71 12.76
C PRO A 148 8.56 -19.04 12.55
N GLY A 149 8.09 -18.91 11.30
CA GLY A 149 6.74 -19.37 10.94
C GLY A 149 6.60 -20.88 11.19
N LEU A 150 5.36 -21.33 11.38
CA LEU A 150 5.06 -22.76 11.65
C LEU A 150 5.63 -23.69 10.56
N SER A 151 5.66 -23.23 9.30
CA SER A 151 6.24 -23.94 8.16
C SER A 151 7.72 -24.26 8.32
N ALA A 152 8.48 -23.45 9.06
CA ALA A 152 9.91 -23.67 9.32
C ALA A 152 10.16 -24.50 10.61
N CYS A 153 9.11 -24.88 11.34
CA CYS A 153 9.22 -25.75 12.51
C CYS A 153 9.16 -27.24 12.15
N GLU A 154 8.73 -27.60 10.93
CA GLU A 154 8.65 -28.99 10.44
C GLU A 154 9.92 -29.46 9.71
N GLU A 155 10.81 -28.54 9.33
CA GLU A 155 12.13 -28.90 8.80
C GLU A 155 13.09 -29.21 9.96
N LYS A 156 13.12 -30.47 10.40
CA LYS A 156 14.13 -31.03 11.31
C LYS A 156 14.93 -32.12 10.64
#